data_AF-A0A7S3GYC9-F1
#
_entry.id   AF-A0A7S3GYC9-F1
#
_cell.length_a   1.000
_cell.length_b   1.000
_cell.length_c   1.000
_cell.angle_alpha   90.00
_cell.angle_beta   90.00
_cell.angle_gamma   90.00
#
_symmetry.space_group_name_H-M   'P 1'
#
loop_
_entity.id
_entity.type
_entity.pdbx_description
1 polymer ?
#
loop_
_entity_poly.entity_id
_entity_poly.type
_entity_poly.pdbx_seq_one_letter_code
_entity_poly.pdbx_strand_id
1 'polypeptide(L)'
;EQGTHYVDVTGEVPWVREMIAKYHDAARKKGVMVVHCAGQICTIDDLSLYLLAQKLGPLKQFREYFASSGDMTGGTYDTNIATFKDMTQDRLQVMRDPFSLGGKRRGGVRPED
;
A
#
# COMPACT_ATOMS: atom_id res chain seq x y z
N GLU A 1 -0.44 5.31 -20.66
CA GLU A 1 -0.36 5.50 -22.12
C GLU A 1 -0.15 6.95 -22.57
N GLN A 2 -0.53 7.97 -21.78
CA GLN A 2 -0.38 9.39 -22.16
C GLN A 2 0.79 10.15 -21.51
N GLY A 3 1.63 9.50 -20.69
CA GLY A 3 2.73 10.16 -19.98
C GLY A 3 2.32 10.88 -18.68
N THR A 4 1.03 10.88 -18.35
CA THR A 4 0.48 11.48 -17.12
C THR A 4 0.81 10.64 -15.90
N HIS A 5 1.21 11.30 -14.81
CA HIS A 5 1.34 10.68 -13.50
C HIS A 5 -0.02 10.22 -12.96
N TYR A 6 0.00 9.17 -12.15
CA TYR A 6 -1.18 8.57 -11.56
C TYR A 6 -1.06 8.56 -10.03
N VAL A 7 -2.14 8.94 -9.36
CA VAL A 7 -2.28 8.84 -7.91
C VAL A 7 -3.67 8.32 -7.56
N ASP A 8 -3.76 7.42 -6.60
CA ASP A 8 -5.01 6.94 -6.05
C ASP A 8 -4.97 6.82 -4.52
N VAL A 9 -6.13 6.52 -3.95
CA VAL A 9 -6.32 6.28 -2.52
C VAL A 9 -6.79 4.84 -2.26
N THR A 10 -6.61 3.90 -3.20
CA THR A 10 -7.11 2.54 -3.01
C THR A 10 -6.33 1.79 -1.94
N GLY A 11 -7.03 0.99 -1.14
CA GLY A 11 -6.44 0.03 -0.20
C GLY A 11 -6.46 -1.42 -0.71
N GLU A 12 -6.82 -1.65 -1.97
CA GLU A 12 -7.03 -2.99 -2.53
C GLU A 12 -5.70 -3.65 -2.92
N VAL A 13 -4.99 -4.21 -1.94
CA VAL A 13 -3.65 -4.80 -2.10
C VAL A 13 -3.54 -5.76 -3.30
N PRO A 14 -4.48 -6.71 -3.56
CA PRO A 14 -4.39 -7.57 -4.74
C PRO A 14 -4.44 -6.80 -6.07
N TRP A 15 -5.29 -5.78 -6.16
CA TRP A 15 -5.38 -4.95 -7.35
C TRP A 15 -4.11 -4.12 -7.55
N VAL A 16 -3.58 -3.53 -6.48
CA VAL A 16 -2.31 -2.77 -6.53
C VAL A 16 -1.18 -3.68 -7.02
N ARG A 17 -1.10 -4.92 -6.54
CA ARG A 17 -0.10 -5.90 -7.00
C ARG A 17 -0.23 -6.17 -8.50
N GLU A 18 -1.44 -6.33 -9.01
CA GLU A 18 -1.71 -6.53 -10.43
C GLU A 18 -1.28 -5.30 -11.26
N MET A 19 -1.57 -4.09 -10.77
CA MET A 19 -1.17 -2.85 -11.44
C MET A 19 0.35 -2.67 -11.47
N ILE A 20 1.05 -2.98 -10.38
CA ILE A 20 2.51 -2.99 -10.33
C ILE A 20 3.05 -3.95 -11.38
N ALA A 21 2.58 -5.20 -11.40
CA ALA A 21 3.05 -6.21 -12.35
C ALA A 21 2.82 -5.78 -13.81
N LYS A 22 1.71 -5.09 -14.09
CA LYS A 22 1.34 -4.67 -15.44
C LYS A 22 2.06 -3.41 -15.91
N TYR A 23 2.30 -2.44 -15.02
CA TYR A 23 2.68 -1.08 -15.42
C TYR A 23 4.05 -0.60 -14.91
N HIS A 24 4.69 -1.27 -13.95
CA HIS A 24 5.95 -0.79 -13.34
C HIS A 24 7.03 -0.48 -14.38
N ASP A 25 7.38 -1.43 -15.24
CA ASP A 25 8.46 -1.26 -16.22
C ASP A 25 8.14 -0.19 -17.27
N ALA A 26 6.88 -0.15 -17.72
CA ALA A 26 6.42 0.84 -18.70
C ALA A 26 6.43 2.26 -18.13
N ALA A 27 6.01 2.43 -16.87
CA ALA A 27 6.03 3.69 -16.15
C ALA A 27 7.47 4.18 -15.95
N ARG A 28 8.37 3.29 -15.50
CA ARG A 28 9.79 3.58 -15.30
C ARG A 28 10.47 4.03 -16.59
N LYS A 29 10.25 3.32 -17.71
CA LYS A 29 10.83 3.68 -19.02
C LYS A 29 10.40 5.07 -19.50
N LYS A 30 9.20 5.51 -19.11
CA LYS A 30 8.63 6.80 -19.52
C LYS A 30 8.85 7.93 -18.50
N GLY A 31 9.47 7.65 -17.35
CA GLY A 31 9.58 8.62 -16.26
C GLY A 31 8.23 9.02 -15.64
N VAL A 32 7.25 8.12 -15.69
CA VAL A 32 5.91 8.35 -15.13
C VAL A 32 5.84 7.78 -13.72
N MET A 33 5.36 8.58 -12.77
CA MET A 33 5.06 8.12 -11.41
C MET A 33 3.66 7.54 -11.32
N VAL A 34 3.54 6.41 -10.63
CA VAL A 34 2.29 5.74 -10.27
C VAL A 34 2.33 5.56 -8.75
N VAL A 35 1.46 6.28 -8.04
CA VAL A 35 1.42 6.31 -6.58
C VAL A 35 0.10 5.72 -6.10
N HIS A 36 0.15 4.49 -5.62
CA HIS A 36 -1.00 3.81 -5.01
C HIS A 36 -1.07 4.14 -3.52
N CYS A 37 -2.25 3.94 -2.92
CA CYS A 37 -2.43 4.01 -1.47
C CYS A 37 -2.07 5.39 -0.87
N ALA A 38 -2.27 6.48 -1.61
CA ALA A 38 -2.02 7.85 -1.14
C ALA A 38 -3.17 8.40 -0.27
N GLY A 39 -3.99 7.51 0.30
CA GLY A 39 -5.08 7.84 1.21
C GLY A 39 -4.64 7.95 2.66
N GLN A 40 -5.52 8.52 3.48
CA GLN A 40 -5.44 8.44 4.93
C GLN A 40 -5.60 6.94 5.32
N ILE A 41 -4.87 6.45 6.33
CA ILE A 41 -4.81 5.02 6.75
C ILE A 41 -3.92 4.15 5.81
N CYS A 42 -2.98 4.75 5.07
CA CYS A 42 -2.00 4.04 4.24
C CYS A 42 -0.61 4.73 4.32
N THR A 43 -0.27 5.57 3.34
CA THR A 43 1.07 6.19 3.21
C THR A 43 1.47 7.03 4.43
N ILE A 44 0.49 7.65 5.11
CA ILE A 44 0.74 8.52 6.26
C ILE A 44 1.31 7.71 7.44
N ASP A 45 0.80 6.50 7.65
CA ASP A 45 1.15 5.62 8.76
C ASP A 45 2.59 5.11 8.59
N ASP A 46 2.92 4.66 7.36
CA ASP A 46 4.28 4.24 6.97
C ASP A 46 5.29 5.39 7.09
N LEU A 47 4.92 6.59 6.64
CA LEU A 47 5.77 7.78 6.75
C LEU A 47 5.98 8.16 8.22
N SER A 48 4.94 8.07 9.04
CA SER A 48 5.02 8.36 10.47
C SER A 48 5.94 7.39 11.18
N LEU A 49 5.84 6.09 10.90
CA LEU A 49 6.75 5.07 11.40
C LEU A 49 8.19 5.33 10.97
N TYR A 50 8.41 5.64 9.69
CA TYR A 50 9.75 5.93 9.15
C TYR A 50 10.40 7.13 9.84
N LEU A 51 9.69 8.25 9.95
CA LEU A 51 10.19 9.45 10.62
C LEU A 51 10.46 9.21 12.11
N LEU A 52 9.61 8.42 12.78
CA LEU A 52 9.80 8.07 14.18
C LEU A 52 11.05 7.20 14.38
N ALA A 53 11.27 6.21 13.52
CA ALA A 53 12.45 5.35 13.55
C ALA A 53 13.74 6.14 13.29
N GLN A 54 13.72 7.08 12.33
CA GLN A 54 14.87 7.98 12.11
C GLN A 54 15.21 8.82 13.34
N LYS A 55 14.19 9.25 14.09
CA LYS A 55 14.37 10.13 15.25
C LYS A 55 14.82 9.37 16.50
N LEU A 56 14.29 8.16 16.72
CA LEU A 56 14.46 7.41 17.96
C LEU A 56 15.39 6.20 17.82
N GLY A 57 15.80 5.86 16.59
CA GLY A 57 16.48 4.61 16.28
C GLY A 57 15.52 3.41 16.20
N PRO A 58 16.03 2.17 16.17
CA PRO A 58 15.24 0.97 15.97
C PRO A 58 14.09 0.81 16.99
N LEU A 59 12.86 0.68 16.48
CA LEU A 59 11.66 0.51 17.30
C LEU A 59 11.28 -0.98 17.41
N LYS A 60 10.96 -1.43 18.63
CA LYS A 60 10.47 -2.81 18.85
C LYS A 60 8.99 -2.98 18.51
N GLN A 61 8.22 -1.91 18.67
CA GLN A 61 6.78 -1.90 18.43
C GLN A 61 6.34 -0.50 18.04
N PHE A 62 5.48 -0.43 17.04
CA PHE A 62 4.70 0.75 16.68
C PHE A 62 3.23 0.42 16.83
N ARG A 63 2.46 1.33 17.40
CA ARG A 63 1.02 1.20 17.52
C ARG A 63 0.40 2.55 17.21
N GLU A 64 -0.39 2.57 16.17
CA GLU A 64 -1.17 3.72 15.77
C GLU A 64 -2.58 3.63 16.34
N TYR A 65 -3.11 4.78 16.75
CA TYR A 65 -4.47 4.93 17.21
C TYR A 65 -5.10 6.05 16.39
N PHE A 66 -6.16 5.72 15.66
CA PHE A 66 -6.96 6.70 14.94
C PHE A 66 -8.39 6.68 15.44
N ALA A 67 -9.02 7.85 15.43
CA ALA A 67 -10.44 8.00 15.65
C ALA A 67 -11.03 8.61 14.36
N SER A 68 -12.05 7.96 13.82
CA SER A 68 -12.81 8.43 12.67
C SER A 68 -14.23 8.77 13.13
N SER A 69 -14.77 9.87 12.61
CA SER A 69 -16.19 10.22 12.73
C SER A 69 -16.81 10.24 11.35
N GLY A 70 -17.83 9.43 11.13
CA GLY A 70 -18.47 9.24 9.83
C GLY A 70 -18.68 7.76 9.55
N ASP A 71 -19.55 7.46 8.58
CA ASP A 71 -19.80 6.10 8.11
C ASP A 71 -18.97 5.80 6.86
N MET A 72 -18.91 4.53 6.49
CA MET A 72 -18.22 4.06 5.31
C MET A 72 -18.80 4.71 4.04
N THR A 73 -17.95 5.27 3.19
CA THR A 73 -18.42 5.86 1.92
C THR A 73 -18.94 4.77 0.99
N GLY A 74 -19.86 5.12 0.07
CA GLY A 74 -20.40 4.18 -0.91
C GLY A 74 -19.30 3.49 -1.73
N GLY A 75 -18.24 4.23 -2.11
CA GLY A 75 -17.09 3.64 -2.79
C GLY A 75 -16.36 2.59 -1.96
N THR A 76 -16.18 2.83 -0.67
CA THR A 76 -15.58 1.84 0.24
C THR A 76 -16.48 0.60 0.40
N TYR A 77 -17.79 0.78 0.44
CA TYR A 77 -18.74 -0.34 0.48
C TYR A 77 -18.67 -1.19 -0.80
N ASP A 78 -18.65 -0.55 -1.97
CA ASP A 78 -18.54 -1.21 -3.27
C ASP A 78 -17.21 -1.95 -3.42
N THR A 79 -16.09 -1.33 -3.02
CA THR A 79 -14.76 -1.96 -2.97
C THR A 79 -14.76 -3.21 -2.09
N ASN A 80 -15.36 -3.15 -0.89
CA ASN A 80 -15.46 -4.31 -0.02
C ASN A 80 -16.24 -5.44 -0.71
N ILE A 81 -17.40 -5.14 -1.30
CA ILE A 81 -18.20 -6.13 -2.02
C ILE A 81 -17.42 -6.74 -3.19
N ALA A 82 -16.76 -5.92 -4.00
CA ALA A 82 -15.96 -6.37 -5.14
C ALA A 82 -14.82 -7.28 -4.68
N THR A 83 -14.09 -6.87 -3.63
CA THR A 83 -13.01 -7.66 -3.04
C THR A 83 -13.51 -9.01 -2.56
N PHE A 84 -14.67 -9.08 -1.89
CA PHE A 84 -15.27 -10.34 -1.44
C PHE A 84 -15.71 -11.24 -2.59
N LYS A 85 -16.30 -10.69 -3.65
CA LYS A 85 -16.74 -11.46 -4.82
C LYS A 85 -15.57 -12.06 -5.59
N ASP A 86 -14.48 -11.30 -5.72
CA ASP A 86 -13.29 -11.71 -6.46
C ASP A 86 -12.25 -12.42 -5.58
N MET A 87 -12.62 -12.82 -4.37
CA MET A 87 -11.75 -13.44 -3.38
C MET A 87 -11.34 -14.86 -3.79
N THR A 88 -10.18 -15.00 -4.43
CA THR A 88 -9.54 -16.30 -4.72
C THR A 88 -8.52 -16.67 -3.65
N GLN A 89 -8.09 -17.95 -3.62
CA GLN A 89 -7.01 -18.38 -2.74
C GLN A 89 -5.71 -17.60 -2.99
N ASP A 90 -5.38 -17.30 -4.25
CA ASP A 90 -4.18 -16.53 -4.58
C ASP A 90 -4.27 -15.09 -4.05
N ARG A 91 -5.43 -14.44 -4.18
CA ARG A 91 -5.65 -13.10 -3.63
C ARG A 91 -5.61 -13.09 -2.10
N LEU A 92 -6.12 -14.14 -1.44
CA LEU A 92 -5.98 -14.30 0.01
C LEU A 92 -4.52 -14.42 0.45
N GLN A 93 -3.68 -15.14 -0.30
CA GLN A 93 -2.25 -15.21 0.00
C GLN A 93 -1.57 -13.85 -0.14
N VAL A 94 -1.92 -13.10 -1.17
CA VAL A 94 -1.43 -11.73 -1.38
C VAL A 94 -1.83 -10.81 -0.21
N MET A 95 -3.07 -10.88 0.26
CA MET A 95 -3.52 -10.08 1.41
C MET A 95 -2.86 -10.46 2.73
N ARG A 96 -2.45 -11.73 2.89
CA ARG A 96 -1.81 -12.24 4.12
C ARG A 96 -0.30 -11.99 4.17
N ASP A 97 0.33 -11.66 3.05
CA ASP A 97 1.77 -11.41 3.00
C ASP A 97 2.07 -9.92 3.16
N PRO A 98 2.74 -9.49 4.26
CA PRO A 98 3.06 -8.08 4.49
C PRO A 98 4.06 -7.50 3.49
N PHE A 99 4.68 -8.35 2.65
CA PHE A 99 5.63 -7.95 1.61
C PHE A 99 5.05 -8.13 0.20
N SER A 100 3.72 -8.23 0.07
CA SER A 100 3.05 -8.57 -1.18
C SER A 100 3.16 -7.53 -2.29
N LEU A 101 3.37 -6.26 -1.94
CA LEU A 101 3.56 -5.14 -2.87
C LEU A 101 5.03 -4.84 -3.19
N GLY A 102 5.97 -5.45 -2.47
CA GLY A 102 7.39 -5.23 -2.68
C GLY A 102 8.25 -5.55 -1.46
N GLY A 103 9.57 -5.50 -1.67
CA GLY A 103 10.57 -5.89 -0.68
C GLY A 103 10.86 -7.38 -0.68
N LYS A 104 11.90 -7.80 0.05
CA LYS A 104 12.14 -9.19 0.38
C LYS A 104 11.70 -9.38 1.82
N ARG A 105 11.18 -10.57 2.19
CA ARG A 105 11.08 -11.00 3.59
C ARG A 105 12.48 -10.97 4.21
N ARG A 106 12.85 -9.82 4.76
CA ARG A 106 14.09 -9.61 5.50
C ARG A 106 13.69 -8.87 6.76
N GLY A 107 13.54 -9.61 7.84
CA GLY A 107 13.70 -9.01 9.15
C GLY A 107 15.16 -8.57 9.30
N GLY A 108 15.38 -7.51 10.08
CA GLY A 108 16.70 -6.93 10.35
C GLY A 108 16.85 -5.49 9.87
N VAL A 109 17.90 -4.83 10.33
CA VAL A 109 18.27 -3.45 9.98
C VAL A 109 18.76 -3.44 8.53
N ARG A 110 18.21 -2.57 7.68
CA ARG A 110 18.70 -2.38 6.30
C ARG A 110 19.89 -1.40 6.30
N PRO A 111 20.74 -1.40 5.26
CA PRO A 111 21.86 -0.45 5.17
C PRO A 111 21.44 1.03 5.23
N GLU A 112 20.19 1.32 4.84
CA GLU A 112 19.57 2.64 4.88
C GLU A 112 18.84 3.00 6.18
N ASP A 113 18.66 2.04 7.11
CA ASP A 113 18.07 2.25 8.44
C ASP A 113 19.17 2.54 9.48
#